data_AF-A0A7Y5G9H7-F1
#
_entry.id   AF-A0A7Y5G9H7-F1
#
_cell.length_a   1.000
_cell.length_b   1.000
_cell.length_c   1.000
_cell.angle_alpha   90.00
_cell.angle_beta   90.00
_cell.angle_gamma   90.00
#
_symmetry.space_group_name_H-M   'P 1'
#
loop_
_entity.id
_entity.type
_entity.pdbx_description
1 polymer ?
#
loop_
_entity_poly.entity_id
_entity_poly.type
_entity_poly.pdbx_seq_one_letter_code
_entity_poly.pdbx_strand_id
1 'polypeptide(L)'
;MDNLFSTASYIATLLPIFIVWIVGVVMCFTYWNTYRKAAMLTLIAIVIEAANALIGVLNVWIPTIMTEMGWTYQQLGTFFAIKGFFHAILNAVAWVLILIAVFKARNTA
;
A
#
# COMPACT_ATOMS: atom_id res chain seq x y z
N MET A 1 7.54 -26.96 -1.50
CA MET A 1 6.43 -26.50 -2.36
C MET A 1 5.46 -25.59 -1.59
N ASP A 2 5.58 -25.54 -0.26
CA ASP A 2 4.68 -24.81 0.64
C ASP A 2 4.73 -23.29 0.45
N ASN A 3 5.90 -22.75 0.07
CA ASN A 3 6.07 -21.31 -0.20
C ASN A 3 5.30 -20.82 -1.44
N LEU A 4 5.02 -21.70 -2.42
CA LEU A 4 4.23 -21.32 -3.60
C LEU A 4 2.75 -21.15 -3.24
N PHE A 5 2.23 -22.01 -2.37
CA PHE A 5 0.84 -21.96 -1.92
C PHE A 5 0.58 -20.74 -1.01
N SER A 6 1.53 -20.41 -0.13
CA SER A 6 1.44 -19.19 0.69
C SER A 6 1.54 -17.92 -0.15
N THR A 7 2.40 -17.89 -1.17
CA THR A 7 2.50 -16.74 -2.08
C THR A 7 1.23 -16.58 -2.94
N ALA A 8 0.68 -17.68 -3.46
CA ALA A 8 -0.53 -17.65 -4.28
C ALA A 8 -1.77 -17.17 -3.50
N SER A 9 -1.97 -17.66 -2.27
CA SER A 9 -3.06 -17.22 -1.39
C SER A 9 -2.92 -15.75 -0.97
N TYR A 10 -1.69 -15.28 -0.77
CA TYR A 10 -1.42 -13.86 -0.53
C TYR A 10 -1.82 -12.99 -1.72
N ILE A 11 -1.41 -13.36 -2.94
CA ILE A 11 -1.80 -12.64 -4.16
C ILE A 11 -3.32 -12.64 -4.36
N ALA A 12 -3.99 -13.76 -4.09
CA ALA A 12 -5.45 -13.86 -4.17
C ALA A 12 -6.15 -12.88 -3.20
N THR A 13 -5.57 -12.66 -2.02
CA THR A 13 -6.10 -11.69 -1.03
C THR A 13 -5.89 -10.24 -1.48
N LEU A 14 -4.89 -9.98 -2.33
CA LEU A 14 -4.62 -8.65 -2.89
C LEU A 14 -5.49 -8.30 -4.11
N LEU A 15 -6.15 -9.27 -4.75
CA LEU A 15 -7.00 -9.03 -5.93
C LEU A 15 -7.99 -7.86 -5.78
N PRO A 16 -8.76 -7.75 -4.67
CA PRO A 16 -9.67 -6.63 -4.47
C PRO A 16 -8.95 -5.28 -4.42
N ILE A 17 -7.74 -5.24 -3.84
CA ILE A 17 -6.96 -4.00 -3.71
C ILE A 17 -6.45 -3.52 -5.07
N PHE A 18 -6.06 -4.46 -5.94
CA PHE A 18 -5.66 -4.13 -7.31
C PHE A 18 -6.80 -3.53 -8.11
N ILE A 19 -8.03 -4.01 -7.93
CA ILE A 19 -9.22 -3.43 -8.56
C ILE A 19 -9.39 -1.98 -8.12
N VAL A 20 -9.28 -1.71 -6.82
CA VAL A 20 -9.38 -0.34 -6.28
C VAL A 20 -8.29 0.57 -6.86
N TRP A 21 -7.05 0.08 -7.00
CA TRP A 21 -5.98 0.87 -7.61
C TRP A 21 -6.24 1.16 -9.08
N ILE A 22 -6.70 0.18 -9.87
CA ILE A 22 -7.05 0.38 -11.28
C ILE A 22 -8.13 1.46 -11.38
N VAL A 23 -9.19 1.37 -10.57
CA VAL A 23 -10.26 2.39 -10.55
C VAL A 23 -9.71 3.76 -10.16
N GLY A 24 -8.84 3.82 -9.15
CA GLY A 24 -8.19 5.06 -8.72
C GLY A 24 -7.33 5.70 -9.81
N VAL A 25 -6.54 4.89 -10.53
CA VAL A 25 -5.73 5.34 -11.68
C VAL A 25 -6.64 5.84 -12.79
N VAL A 26 -7.68 5.11 -13.14
CA VAL A 26 -8.64 5.49 -14.19
C VAL A 26 -9.28 6.85 -13.85
N MET A 27 -9.80 7.02 -12.63
CA MET A 27 -10.37 8.28 -12.15
C MET A 27 -9.35 9.42 -12.20
N CYS A 28 -8.10 9.15 -11.83
CA CYS A 28 -7.02 10.13 -11.89
C CYS A 28 -6.77 10.64 -13.31
N PHE A 29 -6.80 9.76 -14.32
CA PHE A 29 -6.67 10.16 -15.72
C PHE A 29 -7.93 10.86 -16.25
N THR A 30 -9.13 10.39 -15.90
CA THR A 30 -10.39 10.99 -16.36
C THR A 30 -10.55 12.43 -15.85
N TYR A 31 -10.18 12.69 -14.59
CA TYR A 31 -10.30 14.02 -13.97
C TYR A 31 -9.02 14.87 -14.02
N TRP A 32 -8.01 14.45 -14.78
CA TRP A 32 -6.69 15.11 -14.83
C TRP A 32 -6.76 16.57 -15.28
N ASN A 33 -7.60 16.88 -16.26
CA ASN A 33 -7.75 18.24 -16.79
C ASN A 33 -8.60 19.14 -15.89
N THR A 34 -9.51 18.59 -15.10
CA THR A 34 -10.42 19.36 -14.24
C THR A 34 -9.79 19.63 -12.87
N TYR A 35 -9.07 18.67 -12.30
CA TYR A 35 -8.52 18.75 -10.93
C TYR A 35 -7.06 18.28 -10.85
N ARG A 36 -6.17 18.89 -11.65
CA ARG A 36 -4.74 18.53 -11.79
C ARG A 36 -3.99 18.33 -10.45
N LYS A 37 -4.30 19.13 -9.43
CA LYS A 37 -3.69 19.01 -8.07
C LYS A 37 -4.23 17.81 -7.28
N ALA A 38 -5.52 17.51 -7.38
CA ALA A 38 -6.12 16.35 -6.71
C ALA A 38 -5.65 15.05 -7.35
N ALA A 39 -5.58 15.02 -8.69
CA ALA A 39 -5.08 13.89 -9.46
C ALA A 39 -3.62 13.53 -9.07
N MET A 40 -2.71 14.51 -8.97
CA MET A 40 -1.33 14.24 -8.51
C MET A 40 -1.28 13.61 -7.11
N LEU A 41 -2.10 14.07 -6.17
CA LEU A 41 -2.13 13.52 -4.81
C LEU A 41 -2.64 12.07 -4.80
N THR A 42 -3.68 11.77 -5.57
CA THR A 42 -4.19 10.40 -5.72
C THR A 42 -3.16 9.48 -6.35
N LEU A 43 -2.42 9.97 -7.36
CA LEU A 43 -1.37 9.19 -8.02
C LEU A 43 -0.21 8.90 -7.05
N ILE A 44 0.20 9.88 -6.24
CA ILE A 44 1.20 9.67 -5.19
C ILE A 44 0.71 8.63 -4.17
N ALA A 45 -0.55 8.72 -3.72
CA ALA A 45 -1.12 7.75 -2.79
C ALA A 45 -1.13 6.33 -3.38
N ILE A 46 -1.51 6.17 -4.65
CA ILE A 46 -1.49 4.89 -5.35
C ILE A 46 -0.06 4.34 -5.47
N VAL A 47 0.93 5.18 -5.77
CA VAL A 47 2.34 4.76 -5.85
C VAL A 47 2.86 4.30 -4.49
N ILE A 48 2.51 5.00 -3.41
CA ILE A 48 2.89 4.61 -2.04
C ILE A 48 2.26 3.27 -1.67
N GLU A 49 0.98 3.07 -1.98
CA GLU A 49 0.28 1.80 -1.76
C GLU A 49 0.87 0.66 -2.60
N ALA A 50 1.21 0.92 -3.87
CA ALA A 50 1.90 -0.03 -4.75
C ALA A 50 3.26 -0.47 -4.17
N ALA A 51 4.06 0.48 -3.71
CA ALA A 51 5.33 0.19 -3.05
C ALA A 51 5.11 -0.63 -1.76
N ASN A 52 4.10 -0.29 -0.96
CA ASN A 52 3.76 -1.03 0.25
C ASN A 52 3.37 -2.48 -0.03
N ALA A 53 2.56 -2.76 -1.07
CA ALA A 53 2.19 -4.13 -1.40
C ALA A 53 3.38 -4.94 -1.91
N LEU A 54 4.27 -4.35 -2.71
CA LEU A 54 5.52 -5.01 -3.13
C LEU A 54 6.38 -5.39 -1.92
N ILE A 55 6.50 -4.47 -0.95
CA ILE A 55 7.18 -4.72 0.32
C ILE A 55 6.44 -5.80 1.14
N GLY A 56 5.12 -5.91 1.00
CA GLY A 56 4.28 -6.97 1.57
C GLY A 56 4.56 -8.35 0.97
N VAL A 57 4.81 -8.44 -0.34
CA VAL A 57 5.24 -9.70 -0.98
C VAL A 57 6.61 -10.14 -0.44
N LEU A 58 7.54 -9.19 -0.28
CA LEU A 58 8.87 -9.48 0.30
C LEU A 58 8.78 -9.96 1.76
N ASN A 59 7.77 -9.51 2.53
CA ASN A 59 7.54 -9.97 3.90
C ASN A 59 7.27 -11.47 4.03
N VAL A 60 6.90 -12.16 2.95
CA VAL A 60 6.75 -13.62 2.98
C VAL A 60 8.12 -14.31 3.14
N TRP A 61 9.19 -13.69 2.62
CA TRP A 61 10.54 -14.25 2.57
C TRP A 61 11.48 -13.68 3.62
N ILE A 62 11.22 -12.45 4.07
CA ILE A 62 12.03 -11.74 5.07
C ILE A 62 12.18 -12.53 6.38
N PRO A 63 11.13 -13.09 7.01
CA PRO A 63 11.28 -13.87 8.24
C PRO A 63 12.21 -15.05 8.05
N THR A 64 12.08 -15.79 6.95
CA THR A 64 12.90 -16.96 6.63
C THR A 64 14.38 -16.59 6.52
N ILE A 65 14.71 -15.55 5.73
CA ILE A 65 16.08 -15.06 5.57
C ILE A 65 16.65 -14.58 6.91
N MET A 66 15.86 -13.84 7.68
CA MET A 66 16.31 -13.32 8.97
C MET A 66 16.55 -14.43 10.00
N THR A 67 15.70 -15.46 10.03
CA THR A 67 15.93 -16.65 10.86
C THR A 67 17.18 -17.42 10.42
N GLU A 68 17.45 -17.53 9.11
CA GLU A 68 18.68 -18.14 8.58
C GLU A 68 19.93 -17.33 8.93
N MET A 69 19.80 -16.00 9.04
CA MET A 69 20.83 -15.10 9.56
C MET A 69 20.98 -15.15 11.10
N GLY A 70 20.24 -16.02 11.79
CA GLY A 70 20.34 -16.22 13.24
C GLY A 70 19.55 -15.21 14.08
N TRP A 71 18.61 -14.46 13.49
CA TRP A 71 17.77 -13.54 14.24
C TRP A 71 16.84 -14.29 15.19
N THR A 72 16.70 -13.75 16.40
CA THR A 72 15.76 -14.28 17.40
C THR A 72 14.32 -13.87 17.07
N TYR A 73 13.34 -14.67 17.52
CA TYR A 73 11.91 -14.34 17.37
C TYR A 73 11.55 -12.96 17.95
N GLN A 74 12.24 -12.53 19.01
CA GLN A 74 12.00 -11.24 19.65
C GLN A 74 12.51 -10.05 18.80
N GLN A 75 13.63 -10.22 18.10
CA GLN A 75 14.14 -9.23 17.13
C GLN A 75 13.22 -9.13 15.91
N LEU A 76 12.72 -10.27 15.41
CA LEU A 76 11.71 -10.29 14.34
C LEU A 76 10.43 -9.55 14.73
N GLY A 77 9.88 -9.84 15.92
CA GLY A 77 8.69 -9.15 16.42
C GLY A 77 8.90 -7.63 16.50
N THR A 78 10.05 -7.19 17.00
CA THR A 78 10.39 -5.76 17.08
C THR A 78 10.50 -5.12 15.70
N PHE A 79 11.16 -5.79 14.74
CA PHE A 79 11.28 -5.30 13.36
C PHE A 79 9.92 -5.13 12.69
N PHE A 80 9.04 -6.14 12.79
CA PHE A 80 7.69 -6.07 12.23
C PHE A 80 6.81 -5.03 12.93
N ALA A 81 6.95 -4.83 14.24
CA ALA A 81 6.23 -3.80 14.97
C ALA A 81 6.61 -2.39 14.51
N ILE A 82 7.92 -2.10 14.40
CA ILE A 82 8.43 -0.81 13.92
C ILE A 82 7.95 -0.56 12.48
N LYS A 83 8.10 -1.56 11.60
CA LYS A 83 7.61 -1.48 10.22
C LYS A 83 6.11 -1.22 10.15
N GLY A 84 5.32 -1.95 10.95
CA GLY A 84 3.87 -1.79 11.03
C GLY A 84 3.45 -0.39 11.46
N PHE A 85 4.18 0.20 12.40
CA PHE A 85 3.97 1.58 12.85
C PHE A 85 4.18 2.59 11.71
N PHE A 86 5.29 2.51 10.97
CA PHE A 86 5.53 3.38 9.81
C PHE A 86 4.48 3.20 8.72
N HIS A 87 4.08 1.94 8.46
CA HIS A 87 3.04 1.65 7.48
C HIS A 87 1.68 2.26 7.88
N ALA A 88 1.31 2.19 9.16
CA ALA A 88 0.09 2.82 9.67
C ALA A 88 0.11 4.35 9.51
N ILE A 89 1.24 5.01 9.76
CA ILE A 89 1.40 6.46 9.53
C ILE A 89 1.20 6.80 8.05
N LEU A 90 1.86 6.07 7.14
CA LEU A 90 1.73 6.31 5.71
C LEU A 90 0.29 6.12 5.23
N ASN A 91 -0.38 5.07 5.69
CA ASN A 91 -1.76 4.80 5.35
C ASN A 91 -2.70 5.91 5.88
N ALA A 92 -2.48 6.38 7.12
CA ALA A 92 -3.24 7.50 7.67
C ALA A 92 -3.06 8.79 6.83
N VAL A 93 -1.82 9.10 6.42
CA VAL A 93 -1.54 10.25 5.55
C VAL A 93 -2.23 10.08 4.19
N ALA A 94 -2.21 8.89 3.60
CA ALA A 94 -2.90 8.60 2.33
C ALA A 94 -4.41 8.84 2.46
N TRP A 95 -5.04 8.36 3.53
CA TRP A 95 -6.46 8.62 3.81
C TRP A 95 -6.78 10.11 3.98
N VAL A 96 -5.94 10.86 4.71
CA VAL A 96 -6.10 12.30 4.86
C VAL A 96 -6.03 13.01 3.52
N LEU A 97 -5.09 12.62 2.65
CA LEU A 97 -4.98 13.18 1.30
C LEU A 97 -6.23 12.88 0.44
N ILE A 98 -6.76 11.65 0.51
CA ILE A 98 -8.00 11.27 -0.18
C ILE A 98 -9.18 12.11 0.33
N LEU A 99 -9.32 12.29 1.64
CA LEU A 99 -10.39 13.11 2.22
C LEU A 99 -10.28 14.57 1.77
N ILE A 100 -9.08 15.16 1.81
CA ILE A 100 -8.85 16.52 1.32
C ILE A 100 -9.22 16.63 -0.16
N ALA A 101 -8.86 15.64 -0.99
CA ALA A 101 -9.20 15.63 -2.41
C ALA A 101 -10.72 15.61 -2.64
N VAL A 102 -11.45 14.76 -1.89
CA VAL A 102 -12.92 14.65 -1.98
C VAL A 102 -13.60 15.95 -1.58
N PHE A 103 -13.22 16.55 -0.44
CA PHE A 103 -13.84 17.80 0.02
C PHE A 103 -13.48 19.00 -0.86
N LYS A 104 -12.26 19.04 -1.40
CA LYS A 104 -11.84 20.12 -2.28
C LYS A 104 -12.59 20.12 -3.61
N ALA A 105 -12.87 18.94 -4.18
CA ALA A 105 -13.67 18.81 -5.40
C ALA A 105 -15.10 19.33 -5.21
N ARG A 106 -15.70 19.11 -4.03
CA ARG A 106 -17.05 19.55 -3.70
C ARG A 106 -17.21 21.08 -3.56
N ASN A 107 -16.15 21.80 -3.20
CA ASN A 107 -16.21 23.27 -3.00
C ASN A 107 -16.00 24.07 -4.30
N THR A 108 -15.74 23.37 -5.42
CA THR A 108 -15.59 23.93 -6.78
C THR A 108 -16.76 23.62 -7.71
N ALA A 109 -17.71 22.79 -7.26
CA ALA A 109 -18.98 22.49 -7.93
C ALA A 109 -20.10 23.37 -7.34
#